data_AF-A0AA51DG78-F1
#
_entry.id   AF-A0AA51DG78-F1
#
_cell.length_a   1.000
_cell.length_b   1.000
_cell.length_c   1.000
_cell.angle_alpha   90.00
_cell.angle_beta   90.00
_cell.angle_gamma   90.00
#
_symmetry.space_group_name_H-M   'P 1'
#
loop_
_entity.id
_entity.type
_entity.pdbx_description
1 polymer ?
#
loop_
_entity_poly.entity_id
_entity_poly.type
_entity_poly.pdbx_seq_one_letter_code
_entity_poly.pdbx_strand_id
1 'polypeptide(L)' 'MKLYDILKNLIEHGRFEKEDMTKKLNVFYTFNQITTEEYTELMQKVNPTLPENIAEDSKEEVVTQ' A
#
# COMPACT_ATOMS: atom_id res chain seq x y z
N MET A 1 17.49 -0.54 -10.19
CA MET A 1 16.12 -0.01 -10.26
C MET A 1 15.39 -0.55 -9.04
N LYS A 2 14.92 0.32 -8.15
CA LYS A 2 14.26 -0.12 -6.90
C LYS A 2 12.79 -0.45 -7.17
N LEU A 3 12.20 -1.28 -6.31
CA LEU A 3 10.78 -1.64 -6.40
C LEU A 3 9.88 -0.41 -6.30
N TYR A 4 10.19 0.53 -5.39
CA TYR A 4 9.51 1.81 -5.26
C TYR A 4 9.42 2.56 -6.60
N ASP A 5 10.53 2.66 -7.34
CA ASP A 5 10.56 3.37 -8.63
C ASP A 5 9.59 2.75 -9.64
N ILE A 6 9.49 1.41 -9.65
CA ILE A 6 8.56 0.68 -10.52
C ILE A 6 7.11 1.00 -10.16
N LEU A 7 6.77 0.90 -8.87
CA LEU A 7 5.42 1.10 -8.37
C LEU A 7 4.96 2.54 -8.63
N LYS A 8 5.82 3.51 -8.30
CA LYS A 8 5.59 4.93 -8.56
C LYS A 8 5.32 5.19 -10.04
N ASN A 9 6.16 4.63 -10.92
CA ASN A 9 5.99 4.77 -12.36
C ASN A 9 4.66 4.20 -12.86
N LEU A 10 4.24 3.02 -12.37
CA LEU A 10 2.97 2.42 -12.73
C LEU A 10 1.78 3.28 -12.28
N ILE A 11 1.85 3.80 -11.06
CA ILE A 11 0.79 4.64 -10.48
C ILE A 11 0.67 5.97 -11.22
N GLU A 12 1.79 6.63 -11.49
CA GLU A 12 1.81 7.92 -12.19
C GLU A 12 1.30 7.83 -13.63
N HIS A 13 1.50 6.69 -14.28
CA HIS A 13 0.98 6.44 -15.63
C HIS A 13 -0.44 5.83 -15.64
N GLY A 14 -1.08 5.65 -14.49
CA GLY A 14 -2.42 5.06 -14.39
C GLY A 14 -2.51 3.62 -14.92
N ARG A 15 -1.38 2.91 -15.00
CA ARG A 15 -1.31 1.54 -15.55
C ARG A 15 -1.57 0.49 -14.46
N PHE A 16 -2.63 0.70 -13.68
CA PHE A 16 -2.97 -0.17 -12.56
C PHE A 16 -4.46 -0.14 -12.28
N GLU A 17 -4.97 -1.28 -11.81
CA GLU A 17 -6.27 -1.31 -11.14
C GLU A 17 -6.06 -0.99 -9.66
N LYS A 18 -6.91 -0.13 -9.09
CA LYS A 18 -6.74 0.37 -7.70
C LYS A 18 -6.64 -0.76 -6.68
N GLU A 19 -7.52 -1.74 -6.79
CA GLU A 19 -7.58 -2.88 -5.88
C GLU A 19 -6.31 -3.74 -5.97
N ASP A 20 -5.85 -4.01 -7.19
CA ASP A 20 -4.63 -4.78 -7.43
C ASP A 20 -3.38 -4.07 -6.92
N MET A 21 -3.27 -2.75 -7.14
CA MET A 21 -2.14 -1.99 -6.63
C MET A 21 -2.14 -1.93 -5.10
N THR A 22 -3.30 -1.74 -4.48
CA THR A 22 -3.44 -1.75 -3.02
C THR A 22 -2.97 -3.10 -2.43
N LYS A 23 -3.45 -4.22 -2.99
CA LYS A 23 -3.02 -5.56 -2.58
C LYS A 23 -1.51 -5.76 -2.73
N LYS A 24 -0.94 -5.30 -3.85
CA LYS A 24 0.51 -5.39 -4.10
C LYS A 24 1.30 -4.56 -3.10
N LEU A 25 0.91 -3.32 -2.83
CA LEU A 25 1.55 -2.45 -1.84
C LEU A 25 1.53 -3.08 -0.44
N ASN A 26 0.39 -3.66 -0.04
CA ASN A 26 0.27 -4.38 1.23
C ASN A 26 1.24 -5.57 1.31
N VAL A 27 1.32 -6.38 0.26
CA VAL A 27 2.24 -7.51 0.20
C VAL A 27 3.69 -7.03 0.29
N PHE A 28 4.08 -6.05 -0.51
CA PHE A 28 5.45 -5.53 -0.50
C PHE A 28 5.83 -4.93 0.84
N TYR A 29 4.90 -4.24 1.50
CA TYR A 29 5.09 -3.72 2.85
C TYR A 29 5.26 -4.84 3.89
N THR A 30 4.39 -5.85 3.89
CA THR A 30 4.47 -7.02 4.80
C THR A 30 5.80 -7.76 4.67
N PHE A 31 6.37 -7.82 3.46
CA PHE A 31 7.68 -8.44 3.20
C PHE A 31 8.86 -7.46 3.34
N ASN A 32 8.67 -6.29 3.93
CA ASN A 32 9.68 -5.24 4.12
C ASN A 32 10.43 -4.87 2.82
N GLN A 33 9.77 -5.00 1.66
CA GLN A 33 10.34 -4.66 0.35
C GLN A 33 10.26 -3.16 0.04
N ILE A 34 9.39 -2.45 0.75
CA ILE A 34 9.23 -1.00 0.73
C ILE A 34 9.13 -0.50 2.17
N THR A 35 9.56 0.73 2.41
CA THR A 35 9.44 1.36 3.74
C THR A 35 8.02 1.82 4.01
N THR A 36 7.72 2.13 5.27
CA THR A 36 6.44 2.74 5.66
C THR A 36 6.20 4.08 4.94
N GLU A 37 7.25 4.88 4.75
CA GLU A 37 7.18 6.16 4.03
C GLU A 37 6.82 5.94 2.56
N GLU A 38 7.50 5.01 1.89
CA GLU A 38 7.24 4.63 0.50
C GLU A 38 5.82 4.07 0.32
N TYR A 39 5.39 3.18 1.21
CA TYR A 39 4.04 2.61 1.19
C TYR A 39 2.96 3.70 1.32
N THR A 40 3.14 4.62 2.28
CA THR A 40 2.17 5.70 2.53
C THR A 40 2.05 6.63 1.32
N GLU A 41 3.17 7.04 0.72
CA GLU A 41 3.16 7.88 -0.48
C GLU A 41 2.44 7.19 -1.65
N LEU A 42 2.75 5.91 -1.89
CA LEU A 42 2.15 5.16 -3.00
C LEU A 42 0.67 4.92 -2.77
N MET A 43 0.24 4.62 -1.53
CA MET A 43 -1.16 4.45 -1.16
C MET A 43 -1.98 5.74 -1.35
N GLN A 44 -1.44 6.90 -0.98
CA GLN A 44 -2.08 8.19 -1.23
C GLN A 44 -2.26 8.47 -2.72
N LYS A 45 -1.27 8.12 -3.54
CA LYS A 45 -1.37 8.28 -5.01
C LYS A 45 -2.39 7.32 -5.63
N VAL A 46 -2.47 6.08 -5.14
CA VAL A 46 -3.45 5.06 -5.58
C VAL A 46 -4.87 5.46 -5.19
N ASN A 47 -5.03 6.01 -3.99
CA ASN A 47 -6.32 6.29 -3.40
C ASN A 47 -6.35 7.68 -2.74
N PRO A 48 -6.45 8.75 -3.54
CA PRO A 48 -6.35 10.13 -3.08
C PRO A 48 -7.51 10.58 -2.16
N THR A 49 -8.54 9.74 -2.02
CA THR A 49 -9.71 10.00 -1.18
C THR A 49 -9.62 9.34 0.20
N LEU A 50 -8.52 8.66 0.55
CA LEU A 50 -8.33 8.20 1.93
C LEU A 50 -8.08 9.42 2.82
N PRO A 51 -8.98 9.74 3.78
CA PRO A 51 -8.63 10.64 4.86
C PRO A 51 -7.46 10.02 5.63
N GLU A 52 -6.61 10.84 6.24
CA GLU A 52 -5.37 10.51 6.98
C GLU A 52 -5.53 9.56 8.20
N ASN A 53 -6.54 8.69 8.25
CA ASN A 53 -6.93 7.86 9.39
C ASN A 53 -6.73 6.35 9.20
N ILE A 54 -5.82 5.88 8.34
CA ILE A 54 -5.43 4.45 8.34
C ILE A 54 -4.08 4.28 9.04
N ALA A 55 -4.07 4.61 10.33
CA ALA A 55 -3.42 3.77 11.32
C ALA A 55 -4.55 2.98 11.99
N GLU A 56 -4.35 1.68 12.20
CA GLU A 56 -5.26 0.75 12.91
C GLU A 56 -6.42 0.15 12.10
N ASP A 57 -6.13 -0.93 11.38
CA ASP A 57 -6.96 -2.14 11.53
C ASP A 57 -6.09 -3.38 11.58
N SER A 58 -5.20 -3.41 12.59
CA SER A 58 -4.76 -4.66 13.20
C SER A 58 -5.85 -5.12 14.16
N LYS A 59 -7.01 -5.55 13.66
CA LYS A 59 -7.91 -6.37 14.50
C LYS A 59 -7.35 -7.77 14.55
N GLU A 60 -6.59 -8.02 15.62
CA GLU A 60 -6.52 -9.33 16.25
C GLU A 60 -7.93 -9.93 16.33
N GLU A 61 -8.15 -11.06 15.67
CA GLU A 61 -9.22 -11.97 16.07
C GLU A 61 -8.56 -13.09 16.88
N VAL A 62 -8.33 -12.83 18.16
CA VAL A 62 -8.06 -13.87 19.15
C VAL A 62 -9.37 -14.64 19.34
N VAL A 63 -9.54 -15.75 18.61
CA VAL A 63 -10.58 -16.72 18.91
C VAL A 63 -10.09 -17.60 20.07
N THR A 64 -10.42 -17.22 21.30
CA THR A 64 -10.48 -18.16 22.42
C THR A 64 -11.85 -18.84 22.44
N GLN A 65 -11.86 -20.16 22.27
CA GLN A 65 -12.89 -21.06 22.80
C GLN A 65 -12.21 -22.28 23.42
#